data_AF-A0A7C3EF04-F1
#
_entry.id   AF-A0A7C3EF04-F1
#
_cell.length_a   1.000
_cell.length_b   1.000
_cell.length_c   1.000
_cell.angle_alpha   90.00
_cell.angle_beta   90.00
_cell.angle_gamma   90.00
#
_symmetry.space_group_name_H-M   'P 1'
#
loop_
_entity.id
_entity.type
_entity.pdbx_description
1 polymer ?
#
loop_
_entity_poly.entity_id
_entity_poly.type
_entity_poly.pdbx_seq_one_letter_code
_entity_poly.pdbx_strand_id
1 'polypeptide(L)'
;SVKNLTTPADKWVAGGVPLTMMMNMEQRHGSKKPVIRKALVELDGKPFKAFAAKRSEWAVKTSFLFPGAIQYYGPSEVCDQPTKTLILEHS
;
A
#
# COMPACT_ATOMS: atom_id res chain seq x y z
N SER A 1 1.64 -15.28 -5.30
CA SER A 1 1.77 -13.84 -5.63
C SER A 1 0.68 -13.51 -6.63
N VAL A 2 0.00 -12.37 -6.45
CA VAL A 2 -1.02 -11.84 -7.38
C VAL A 2 -0.63 -10.40 -7.71
N LYS A 3 -0.68 -10.03 -9.00
CA LYS A 3 -0.29 -8.71 -9.52
C LYS A 3 -1.48 -8.02 -10.20
N ASN A 4 -1.30 -6.73 -10.51
CA ASN A 4 -2.29 -5.85 -11.14
C ASN A 4 -3.52 -5.56 -10.25
N LEU A 5 -3.31 -5.41 -8.95
CA LEU A 5 -4.36 -5.28 -7.92
C LEU A 5 -5.15 -3.96 -7.98
N THR A 6 -4.76 -3.01 -8.83
CA THR A 6 -5.54 -1.79 -9.12
C THR A 6 -6.51 -1.95 -10.29
N THR A 7 -6.44 -3.08 -11.00
CA THR A 7 -7.36 -3.41 -12.10
C THR A 7 -8.48 -4.33 -11.61
N PRO A 8 -9.60 -4.45 -12.36
CA PRO A 8 -10.64 -5.44 -12.08
C PRO A 8 -10.07 -6.86 -11.90
N ALA A 9 -10.71 -7.66 -11.02
CA ALA A 9 -10.17 -8.94 -10.56
C ALA A 9 -9.96 -9.98 -11.68
N ASP A 10 -10.74 -9.89 -12.76
CA ASP A 10 -10.61 -10.71 -13.98
C ASP A 10 -9.31 -10.42 -14.77
N LYS A 11 -8.64 -9.30 -14.48
CA LYS A 11 -7.36 -8.89 -15.11
C LYS A 11 -6.15 -9.12 -14.20
N TRP A 12 -6.35 -9.74 -13.04
CA TRP A 12 -5.25 -10.05 -12.13
C TRP A 12 -4.37 -11.17 -12.69
N VAL A 13 -3.08 -11.09 -12.39
CA VAL A 13 -2.09 -12.06 -12.85
C VAL A 13 -1.56 -12.87 -11.67
N ALA A 14 -1.75 -14.18 -11.71
CA ALA A 14 -1.22 -15.11 -10.71
C ALA A 14 0.25 -15.49 -10.98
N GLY A 15 1.02 -15.74 -9.93
CA GLY A 15 2.41 -16.18 -10.02
C GLY A 15 3.07 -16.51 -8.67
N GLY A 16 4.38 -16.70 -8.68
CA GLY A 16 5.21 -16.99 -7.49
C GLY A 16 6.36 -16.01 -7.32
N VAL A 17 6.79 -15.81 -6.07
CA VAL A 17 8.00 -15.03 -5.74
C VAL A 17 8.85 -15.87 -4.78
N PRO A 18 10.14 -16.13 -5.08
CA PRO A 18 11.02 -16.85 -4.17
C PRO A 18 11.21 -16.11 -2.84
N LEU A 19 11.00 -16.81 -1.72
CA LEU A 19 11.07 -16.23 -0.38
C LEU A 19 12.43 -15.57 -0.08
N THR A 20 13.51 -16.19 -0.55
CA THR A 20 14.89 -15.72 -0.33
C THR A 20 15.16 -14.33 -0.88
N MET A 21 14.42 -13.87 -1.90
CA MET A 21 14.57 -12.52 -2.46
C MET A 21 14.14 -11.40 -1.49
N MET A 22 13.33 -11.72 -0.48
CA MET A 22 12.84 -10.74 0.50
C MET A 22 13.66 -10.75 1.80
N MET A 23 14.70 -11.59 1.88
CA MET A 23 15.46 -11.81 3.11
C MET A 23 16.72 -10.95 3.22
N ASN A 24 17.09 -10.62 4.45
CA ASN A 24 18.38 -10.07 4.85
C ASN A 24 18.88 -10.76 6.12
N MET A 25 20.12 -10.48 6.53
CA MET A 25 20.64 -10.92 7.83
C MET A 25 20.40 -9.83 8.87
N GLU A 26 19.68 -10.14 9.95
CA GLU A 26 19.49 -9.25 11.09
C GLU A 26 20.03 -9.90 12.37
N GLN A 27 20.50 -9.09 13.32
CA GLN A 27 20.89 -9.60 14.64
C GLN A 27 19.66 -9.76 15.54
N ARG A 28 19.45 -10.98 16.04
CA ARG A 28 18.33 -11.36 16.92
C ARG A 28 18.90 -12.15 18.09
N HIS A 29 18.64 -11.70 19.31
CA HIS A 29 19.13 -12.37 20.53
C HIS A 29 20.64 -12.70 20.45
N GLY A 30 21.44 -11.72 20.03
CA GLY A 30 22.91 -11.85 19.94
C GLY A 30 23.46 -12.54 18.67
N SER A 31 22.64 -13.18 17.84
CA SER A 31 23.10 -13.92 16.64
C SER A 31 22.53 -13.37 15.33
N LYS A 32 23.29 -13.48 14.23
CA LYS A 32 22.79 -13.13 12.88
C LYS A 32 21.84 -14.22 12.39
N LYS A 33 20.58 -13.85 12.09
CA LYS A 33 19.55 -14.75 11.57
C LYS A 33 19.01 -14.22 10.23
N PRO A 34 18.76 -15.10 9.24
CA PRO A 34 18.09 -14.70 8.02
C PRO A 34 16.61 -14.41 8.33
N VAL A 35 16.15 -13.23 7.97
CA VAL A 35 14.77 -12.79 8.23
C VAL A 35 14.24 -12.01 7.03
N ILE A 36 12.91 -11.87 6.93
CA ILE A 36 12.29 -11.01 5.93
C ILE A 36 12.48 -9.56 6.34
N ARG A 37 13.04 -8.74 5.45
CA ARG A 37 13.22 -7.31 5.70
C ARG A 37 11.85 -6.64 5.80
N LYS A 38 11.62 -5.85 6.85
CA LYS A 38 10.40 -5.02 6.96
C LYS A 38 10.41 -3.95 5.88
N ALA A 39 9.35 -3.91 5.06
CA ALA A 39 9.08 -2.78 4.16
C ALA A 39 8.51 -1.62 4.98
N LEU A 40 9.21 -0.49 4.97
CA LEU A 40 8.80 0.74 5.64
C LEU A 40 8.21 1.72 4.63
N VAL A 41 7.73 2.87 5.10
CA VAL A 41 7.28 3.94 4.20
C VAL A 41 8.47 4.50 3.43
N GLU A 42 8.41 4.45 2.10
CA GLU A 42 9.36 5.10 1.23
C GLU A 42 9.06 6.60 1.14
N LEU A 43 9.92 7.43 1.76
CA LEU A 43 9.70 8.88 1.84
C LEU A 43 9.77 9.57 0.47
N ASP A 44 10.48 8.97 -0.49
CA ASP A 44 10.50 9.43 -1.89
C ASP A 44 9.38 8.82 -2.75
N GLY A 45 8.59 7.92 -2.18
CA GLY A 45 7.47 7.26 -2.84
C GLY A 45 6.27 8.20 -3.08
N LYS A 46 5.48 7.87 -4.10
CA LYS A 46 4.27 8.62 -4.49
C LYS A 46 3.27 8.81 -3.32
N PRO A 47 2.97 7.79 -2.48
CA PRO A 47 2.06 7.96 -1.36
C PRO A 47 2.52 9.04 -0.36
N PHE A 48 3.79 8.99 0.07
CA PHE A 48 4.31 9.98 1.02
C PHE A 48 4.41 11.37 0.40
N LYS A 49 4.83 11.48 -0.87
CA LYS A 49 4.86 12.75 -1.59
C LYS A 49 3.48 13.39 -1.73
N ALA A 50 2.45 12.61 -2.01
CA ALA A 50 1.07 13.10 -2.05
C ALA A 50 0.61 13.66 -0.70
N PHE A 51 0.94 12.98 0.40
CA PHE A 51 0.72 13.49 1.75
C PHE A 51 1.53 14.78 2.02
N ALA A 52 2.83 14.77 1.74
CA ALA A 52 3.72 15.89 2.00
C ALA A 52 3.31 17.16 1.24
N ALA A 53 2.78 17.02 0.02
CA ALA A 53 2.28 18.13 -0.78
C ALA A 53 1.02 18.81 -0.21
N LYS A 54 0.26 18.10 0.65
CA LYS A 54 -1.02 18.60 1.18
C LYS A 54 -1.04 18.85 2.68
N ARG A 55 -0.13 18.25 3.45
CA ARG A 55 -0.13 18.31 4.93
C ARG A 55 -0.14 19.74 5.50
N SER A 56 0.54 20.70 4.88
CA SER A 56 0.56 22.09 5.36
C SER A 56 -0.79 22.78 5.21
N GLU A 57 -1.53 22.46 4.15
CA GLU A 57 -2.90 22.97 3.94
C GLU A 57 -3.87 22.31 4.94
N TRP A 58 -3.78 20.98 5.09
CA TRP A 58 -4.63 20.22 6.01
C TRP A 58 -4.40 20.57 7.47
N ALA A 59 -3.22 21.08 7.82
CA ALA A 59 -2.92 21.53 9.18
C ALA A 59 -3.68 22.78 9.60
N VAL A 60 -4.12 23.62 8.64
CA VAL A 60 -4.73 24.93 8.94
C VAL A 60 -6.17 25.06 8.44
N LYS A 61 -6.54 24.34 7.38
CA LYS A 61 -7.88 24.37 6.79
C LYS A 61 -8.72 23.18 7.24
N THR A 62 -10.02 23.39 7.40
CA THR A 62 -11.02 22.32 7.58
C THR A 62 -11.17 21.50 6.28
N SER A 63 -10.27 20.53 6.08
CA SER A 63 -10.17 19.70 4.86
C SER A 63 -10.45 18.22 5.15
N PHE A 64 -11.43 17.93 6.01
CA PHE A 64 -11.73 16.57 6.43
C PHE A 64 -12.43 15.78 5.33
N LEU A 65 -12.08 14.49 5.25
CA LEU A 65 -12.82 13.50 4.48
C LEU A 65 -13.54 12.57 5.47
N PHE A 66 -14.80 12.27 5.20
CA PHE A 66 -15.64 11.39 6.01
C PHE A 66 -15.93 10.12 5.20
N PRO A 67 -15.01 9.14 5.17
CA PRO A 67 -15.27 7.90 4.47
C PRO A 67 -16.48 7.19 5.08
N GLY A 68 -17.34 6.64 4.22
CA GLY A 68 -18.46 5.82 4.66
C GLY A 68 -18.02 4.45 5.17
N ALA A 69 -18.99 3.67 5.65
CA ALA A 69 -18.76 2.26 5.99
C ALA A 69 -18.39 1.45 4.74
N ILE A 70 -17.70 0.33 4.93
CA ILE A 70 -17.43 -0.64 3.86
C ILE A 70 -18.76 -1.13 3.29
N GLN A 71 -18.91 -1.06 1.97
CA GLN A 71 -20.09 -1.50 1.25
C GLN A 71 -19.83 -2.83 0.55
N TYR A 72 -20.72 -3.80 0.73
CA TYR A 72 -20.66 -5.12 0.09
C TYR A 72 -21.66 -5.30 -1.05
N TYR A 73 -22.57 -4.34 -1.23
CA TYR A 73 -23.61 -4.35 -2.24
C TYR A 73 -23.69 -2.97 -2.88
N GLY A 74 -24.02 -2.93 -4.18
CA GLY A 74 -24.13 -1.69 -4.94
C GLY A 74 -23.08 -1.62 -6.07
N PRO A 75 -22.81 -0.41 -6.59
CA PRO A 75 -21.88 -0.22 -7.70
C PRO A 75 -20.45 -0.65 -7.34
N SER A 76 -19.77 -1.34 -8.27
CA SER A 76 -18.36 -1.73 -8.14
C SER A 76 -17.42 -0.56 -7.88
N GLU A 77 -17.73 0.63 -8.41
CA GLU A 77 -16.95 1.84 -8.14
C GLU A 77 -16.92 2.24 -6.65
N VAL A 78 -17.82 1.72 -5.82
CA VAL A 78 -17.85 1.91 -4.36
C VAL A 78 -17.36 0.66 -3.63
N CYS A 79 -17.88 -0.52 -4.01
CA CYS A 79 -17.58 -1.77 -3.33
C CYS A 79 -16.15 -2.27 -3.55
N ASP A 80 -15.58 -2.01 -4.72
CA ASP A 80 -14.30 -2.59 -5.14
C ASP A 80 -13.14 -1.58 -5.06
N GLN A 81 -13.28 -0.48 -4.30
CA GLN A 81 -12.24 0.54 -4.19
C GLN A 81 -11.00 0.02 -3.42
N PRO A 82 -9.80 0.06 -4.01
CA PRO A 82 -8.56 -0.23 -3.30
C PRO A 82 -8.11 0.95 -2.44
N THR A 83 -7.08 0.71 -1.62
CA THR A 83 -6.47 1.76 -0.78
C THR A 83 -5.84 2.87 -1.63
N LYS A 84 -5.80 4.10 -1.09
CA LYS A 84 -5.10 5.22 -1.76
C LYS A 84 -3.61 4.95 -1.94
N THR A 85 -2.98 4.23 -1.00
CA THR A 85 -1.58 3.80 -1.13
C THR A 85 -1.36 2.98 -2.38
N LEU A 86 -2.16 1.92 -2.58
CA LEU A 86 -2.02 1.04 -3.74
C LEU A 86 -2.28 1.78 -5.06
N ILE A 87 -3.30 2.66 -5.09
CA ILE A 87 -3.58 3.49 -6.27
C ILE A 87 -2.38 4.38 -6.60
N LEU A 88 -1.82 5.08 -5.61
CA LEU A 88 -0.72 6.03 -5.82
C LEU A 88 0.60 5.32 -6.17
N GLU A 89 0.85 4.11 -5.68
CA GLU A 89 2.03 3.32 -6.05
C GLU A 89 2.01 2.90 -7.52
N HIS A 90 0.80 2.73 -8.09
CA HIS A 90 0.57 2.26 -9.46
C HIS A 90 0.03 3.33 -10.41
N SER A 91 -0.02 4.61 -10.00
CA SER A 91 -0.47 5.74 -10.84
C SER A 91 0.63 6.34 -11.71
#